data_AF-A0A926DL00-F1
#
_entry.id   AF-A0A926DL00-F1
#
_cell.length_a   1.000
_cell.length_b   1.000
_cell.length_c   1.000
_cell.angle_alpha   90.00
_cell.angle_beta   90.00
_cell.angle_gamma   90.00
#
_symmetry.space_group_name_H-M   'P 1'
#
loop_
_entity.id
_entity.type
_entity.pdbx_description
1 polymer ?
#
loop_
_entity_poly.entity_id
_entity_poly.type
_entity_poly.pdbx_seq_one_letter_code
_entity_poly.pdbx_strand_id
1 'polypeptide(L)' 'MNFIKIIPWILIVLGAVLNFLVPVFLKKGAASPDAVMGKLYVTKSVGLILVIIGCIMIFWLGGKFGV' A
#
# COMPACT_ATOMS: atom_id res chain seq x y z
N MET A 1 13.07 1.05 -21.50
CA MET A 1 12.98 -0.18 -20.65
C MET A 1 13.01 0.07 -19.14
N ASN A 2 13.55 1.19 -18.62
CA ASN A 2 13.61 1.42 -17.16
C ASN A 2 12.28 1.88 -16.51
N PHE A 3 11.41 2.56 -17.25
CA PHE A 3 10.18 3.14 -16.68
C PHE A 3 9.15 2.09 -16.24
N ILE A 4 9.07 0.94 -16.91
CA ILE A 4 8.15 -0.15 -16.51
C ILE A 4 8.59 -0.80 -15.19
N LYS A 5 9.89 -0.81 -14.91
CA LYS A 5 10.44 -1.40 -13.67
C LYS A 5 10.20 -0.55 -12.43
N ILE A 6 9.85 0.74 -12.57
CA ILE A 6 9.65 1.64 -11.43
C ILE A 6 8.21 1.61 -10.88
N ILE A 7 7.24 1.25 -11.72
CA ILE A 7 5.82 1.18 -11.36
C ILE A 7 5.56 0.26 -10.14
N PRO A 8 6.13 -0.96 -10.07
CA PRO A 8 5.94 -1.83 -8.91
C PRO A 8 6.47 -1.23 -7.60
N TRP A 9 7.63 -0.56 -7.67
CA TRP A 9 8.23 0.12 -6.51
C TRP A 9 7.36 1.29 -6.05
N ILE A 10 6.80 2.07 -6.98
CA ILE A 10 5.86 3.15 -6.66
C ILE A 10 4.64 2.61 -5.93
N LEU A 11 4.07 1.47 -6.38
CA LEU A 11 2.92 0.84 -5.73
C LEU A 11 3.24 0.39 -4.30
N ILE A 12 4.42 -0.21 -4.07
CA ILE A 12 4.87 -0.61 -2.73
C ILE A 12 5.02 0.61 -1.83
N VAL A 13 5.67 1.67 -2.32
CA VAL A 13 5.88 2.91 -1.53
C VAL A 13 4.54 3.55 -1.19
N LEU A 14 3.60 3.66 -2.15
CA LEU A 14 2.27 4.22 -1.90
C LEU A 14 1.49 3.40 -0.87
N GLY A 15 1.49 2.07 -0.99
CA GLY A 15 0.81 1.19 -0.04
C GLY A 15 1.43 1.24 1.37
N ALA A 16 2.75 1.35 1.47
CA ALA A 16 3.46 1.52 2.74
C ALA A 16 3.14 2.88 3.40
N VAL A 17 3.13 3.97 2.64
CA VAL A 17 2.75 5.30 3.14
C VAL A 17 1.31 5.32 3.63
N LEU A 18 0.37 4.73 2.88
CA LEU A 18 -1.02 4.57 3.30
C LEU A 18 -1.15 3.85 4.64
N ASN A 19 -0.42 2.73 4.82
CA ASN A 19 -0.38 1.99 6.08
C ASN A 19 0.30 2.75 7.22
N PHE A 20 1.32 3.55 6.93
CA PHE A 20 2.02 4.36 7.93
C PHE A 20 1.17 5.52 8.45
N LEU A 21 0.25 6.05 7.64
CA LEU A 21 -0.64 7.15 8.04
C LEU A 21 -1.83 6.70 8.91
N VAL A 22 -2.13 5.40 8.96
CA VAL A 22 -3.21 4.79 9.77
C VAL A 22 -3.22 5.25 11.24
N PRO A 23 -2.10 5.24 12.00
CA PRO A 23 -2.06 5.70 13.39
C PRO A 23 -2.34 7.20 13.55
N VAL A 24 -2.04 8.01 12.52
CA VAL A 24 -2.33 9.45 12.51
C VAL A 24 -3.83 9.68 12.37
N PHE A 25 -4.52 8.89 11.55
CA PHE A 25 -5.98 8.91 11.44
C PHE A 25 -6.66 8.42 12.72
N LEU A 26 -6.11 7.42 13.41
CA LEU A 26 -6.59 6.98 14.73
C LEU A 26 -6.54 8.11 15.77
N LYS A 27 -5.43 8.86 15.82
CA LYS A 27 -5.28 9.99 16.75
C LYS A 27 -6.27 11.12 16.48
N LYS A 28 -6.55 11.41 15.21
CA LYS A 28 -7.55 12.44 14.82
C LYS A 28 -8.99 11.97 14.95
N GLY A 29 -9.22 10.67 14.88
CA GLY A 29 -10.55 10.06 14.92
C GLY A 29 -11.09 9.75 16.32
N ALA A 30 -10.38 10.10 17.38
CA ALA A 30 -10.83 9.89 18.76
C ALA A 30 -12.18 10.58 19.09
N ALA A 31 -12.65 11.50 18.25
CA ALA A 31 -13.96 12.14 18.37
C ALA A 31 -15.14 11.32 17.80
N SER A 32 -14.91 10.29 16.97
CA SER A 32 -15.96 9.42 16.40
C SER A 32 -15.45 8.00 16.10
N PRO A 33 -15.38 7.12 17.12
CA PRO A 33 -14.68 5.84 17.06
C PRO A 33 -15.16 4.88 15.96
N ASP A 34 -16.48 4.75 15.77
CA ASP A 34 -17.06 3.75 14.87
C ASP A 34 -16.83 4.07 13.38
N ALA A 35 -17.02 5.34 13.00
CA ALA A 35 -16.79 5.80 11.64
C ALA A 35 -15.29 5.79 11.26
N VAL A 36 -14.43 5.98 12.25
CA VAL A 36 -12.98 5.98 12.08
C VAL A 36 -12.46 4.55 11.95
N MET A 37 -12.94 3.62 12.77
CA MET A 37 -12.60 2.19 12.67
C MET A 37 -12.89 1.63 11.28
N GLY A 38 -14.09 1.86 10.73
CA GLY A 38 -14.45 1.38 9.39
C GLY A 38 -13.52 1.91 8.30
N LYS A 39 -13.25 3.22 8.30
CA LYS A 39 -12.29 3.83 7.36
C LYS A 39 -10.87 3.29 7.54
N LEU A 40 -10.48 3.01 8.79
CA LEU A 40 -9.17 2.48 9.13
C LEU A 40 -8.92 1.10 8.51
N TYR A 41 -9.89 0.19 8.65
CA TYR A 41 -9.81 -1.15 8.07
C TYR A 41 -9.72 -1.10 6.55
N VAL A 42 -10.48 -0.19 5.93
CA VAL A 42 -10.41 0.03 4.47
C VAL A 42 -9.03 0.56 4.08
N THR A 43 -8.51 1.59 4.75
CA THR A 43 -7.19 2.16 4.45
C THR A 43 -6.07 1.13 4.63
N LYS A 44 -6.10 0.33 5.71
CA LYS A 44 -5.13 -0.75 5.92
C LYS A 44 -5.21 -1.81 4.83
N SER A 45 -6.41 -2.26 4.50
CA SER A 45 -6.63 -3.30 3.49
C SER A 45 -6.18 -2.84 2.11
N VAL A 46 -6.52 -1.61 1.71
CA VAL A 46 -6.09 -1.01 0.44
C VAL A 46 -4.58 -0.85 0.39
N GLY A 47 -3.97 -0.33 1.46
CA GLY A 47 -2.52 -0.18 1.54
C GLY A 47 -1.80 -1.53 1.42
N LEU A 48 -2.31 -2.58 2.08
CA LEU A 48 -1.76 -3.93 1.97
C LEU A 48 -1.89 -4.51 0.56
N ILE A 49 -3.06 -4.36 -0.07
CA ILE A 49 -3.31 -4.84 -1.45
C ILE A 49 -2.34 -4.18 -2.44
N LEU A 50 -2.10 -2.87 -2.32
CA LEU A 50 -1.14 -2.15 -3.17
C LEU A 50 0.28 -2.72 -3.05
N VAL A 51 0.73 -3.02 -1.83
CA VAL A 51 2.03 -3.65 -1.60
C VAL A 51 2.09 -5.04 -2.22
N ILE A 52 1.05 -5.87 -2.02
CA ILE A 52 1.00 -7.23 -2.58
C ILE A 52 1.07 -7.18 -4.11
N ILE A 53 0.28 -6.31 -4.75
CA ILE A 53 0.30 -6.15 -6.22
C ILE A 53 1.68 -5.71 -6.69
N GLY A 54 2.29 -4.72 -6.03
CA GLY A 54 3.65 -4.28 -6.35
C GLY A 54 4.67 -5.42 -6.24
N CYS A 55 4.60 -6.23 -5.18
CA CYS A 55 5.47 -7.41 -5.01
C CYS A 55 5.23 -8.47 -6.10
N ILE A 56 3.98 -8.76 -6.45
CA ILE A 56 3.64 -9.68 -7.55
C ILE A 56 4.22 -9.16 -8.86
N MET A 57 4.07 -7.86 -9.15
CA MET A 57 4.64 -7.27 -10.36
C MET A 57 6.16 -7.36 -10.39
N ILE A 58 6.85 -7.15 -9.26
CA ILE A 58 8.31 -7.36 -9.16
C ILE A 58 8.64 -8.82 -9.42
N PHE A 59 7.92 -9.77 -8.81
CA PHE A 59 8.16 -11.20 -9.03
C PHE A 59 7.97 -11.60 -10.50
N TRP A 60 6.91 -11.13 -11.14
CA TRP A 60 6.64 -11.42 -12.56
C TRP A 60 7.62 -10.73 -13.51
N LEU A 61 8.06 -9.51 -13.19
CA LEU A 61 9.11 -8.81 -13.96
C LEU A 61 10.49 -9.43 -13.72
N GLY A 62 10.82 -9.81 -12.49
CA GLY A 62 12.05 -10.53 -12.16
C GLY A 62 12.11 -11.92 -12.79
N GLY A 63 10.99 -12.65 -12.81
CA GLY A 63 10.86 -13.96 -13.46
C GLY A 63 10.87 -13.91 -14.99
N LYS A 64 10.45 -12.79 -15.61
CA LYS A 64 10.54 -12.59 -17.08
C LYS A 64 11.88 -12.02 -17.55
N PHE A 65 12.62 -11.34 -16.68
CA PHE A 65 13.83 -10.61 -17.07
C PHE A 65 15.11 -11.09 -16.39
N GLY A 66 15.09 -12.22 -15.68
CA GLY A 66 16.28 -12.89 -15.15
C GLY A 66 17.22 -11.93 -14.43
N VAL A 67 16.92 -11.65 -13.17
CA VAL A 67 18.01 -11.34 -12.24
C VAL A 67 18.71 -12.66 -11.93
#